data_AF-A0A9D9WWE8-F1
#
_entry.id   AF-A0A9D9WWE8-F1
#
_cell.length_a   1.000
_cell.length_b   1.000
_cell.length_c   1.000
_cell.angle_alpha   90.00
_cell.angle_beta   90.00
_cell.angle_gamma   90.00
#
_symmetry.space_group_name_H-M   'P 1'
#
loop_
_entity.id
_entity.type
_entity.pdbx_description
1 polymer ?
#
loop_
_entity_poly.entity_id
_entity_poly.type
_entity_poly.pdbx_seq_one_letter_code
_entity_poly.pdbx_strand_id
1 'polypeptide(L)' 'MLFDPRRSLVALAAFLFVLAIVIHFILLSTDRFNWIEGPSKKAQVSASSSLPAPVALRQMQ' A
#
# COMPACT_ATOMS: atom_id res chain seq x y z
N MET A 1 -26.40 28.43 -29.03
CA MET A 1 -26.65 27.09 -28.45
C MET A 1 -25.34 26.60 -27.86
N LEU A 2 -25.10 26.87 -26.57
CA LEU A 2 -23.74 27.04 -26.00
C LEU A 2 -23.17 25.79 -25.32
N PHE A 3 -23.98 24.77 -25.06
CA PHE A 3 -23.53 23.53 -24.43
C PHE A 3 -23.93 22.35 -25.31
N ASP A 4 -22.96 21.69 -25.92
CA ASP A 4 -23.17 20.38 -26.51
C ASP A 4 -23.46 19.38 -25.39
N PRO A 5 -24.71 18.89 -25.25
CA PRO A 5 -25.14 18.12 -24.07
C PRO A 5 -24.35 16.82 -23.90
N ARG A 6 -23.82 16.27 -25.00
CA ARG A 6 -22.88 15.14 -24.94
C ARG A 6 -21.58 15.50 -24.25
N ARG A 7 -21.00 16.65 -24.57
CA ARG A 7 -19.70 17.06 -24.01
C ARG A 7 -19.81 17.36 -22.52
N SER A 8 -20.91 17.98 -22.06
CA SER A 8 -21.12 18.23 -20.63
C SER A 8 -21.29 16.94 -19.83
N LEU A 9 -22.04 15.96 -20.34
CA LEU A 9 -22.19 14.66 -19.67
C LEU A 9 -20.86 13.91 -19.59
N VAL A 10 -20.08 13.91 -20.68
CA VAL A 10 -18.74 13.30 -20.71
C VAL A 10 -17.79 14.02 -19.78
N ALA A 11 -17.80 15.36 -19.75
CA ALA A 11 -16.95 16.15 -18.86
C ALA A 11 -17.26 15.86 -17.38
N LEU A 12 -18.54 15.77 -17.01
CA LEU A 12 -18.95 15.46 -15.64
C LEU A 12 -18.55 14.04 -15.24
N ALA A 13 -18.79 13.05 -16.11
CA ALA A 13 -18.40 11.66 -15.87
C ALA A 13 -16.88 11.50 -15.75
N ALA A 14 -16.12 12.09 -16.68
CA ALA A 14 -14.67 12.07 -16.66
C ALA A 14 -14.10 12.79 -15.42
N PHE A 15 -14.67 13.94 -15.05
CA PHE A 15 -14.27 14.67 -13.86
C PHE A 15 -14.46 13.84 -12.59
N LEU A 16 -15.65 13.24 -12.41
CA LEU A 16 -15.94 12.39 -11.25
C LEU A 16 -15.08 11.12 -11.24
N PHE A 17 -14.81 10.53 -12.41
CA PHE A 17 -13.98 9.33 -12.52
C PHE A 17 -12.51 9.61 -12.18
N VAL A 18 -11.95 10.71 -12.71
CA VAL A 18 -10.59 11.15 -12.37
C VAL A 18 -10.50 11.47 -10.88
N LEU A 19 -11.46 12.20 -10.33
CA LEU A 19 -11.52 12.52 -8.91
C LEU A 19 -11.56 11.23 -8.05
N ALA A 20 -12.36 10.24 -8.43
CA ALA A 20 -12.42 8.95 -7.75
C ALA A 20 -11.05 8.24 -7.77
N ILE A 21 -10.40 8.13 -8.94
CA ILE A 21 -9.09 7.48 -9.05
C ILE A 21 -8.03 8.19 -8.21
N VAL A 22 -7.98 9.53 -8.24
CA VAL A 22 -7.03 10.33 -7.46
C VAL A 22 -7.18 10.06 -5.97
N ILE A 23 -8.42 10.03 -5.46
CA ILE A 23 -8.69 9.71 -4.05
C ILE A 23 -8.21 8.30 -3.73
N HIS A 24 -8.54 7.30 -4.56
CA HIS A 24 -8.11 5.92 -4.32
C HIS A 24 -6.59 5.80 -4.31
N PHE A 25 -5.88 6.46 -5.23
CA PHE A 25 -4.43 6.48 -5.27
C PHE A 25 -3.80 7.06 -4.00
N ILE A 26 -4.39 8.12 -3.42
CA ILE A 26 -3.92 8.71 -2.16
C ILE A 26 -4.09 7.70 -1.00
N LEU A 27 -5.24 7.05 -0.91
CA LEU A 27 -5.48 6.02 0.11
C LEU A 27 -4.51 4.84 -0.08
N LEU A 28 -4.34 4.37 -1.32
CA LEU A 28 -3.46 3.24 -1.63
C LEU A 28 -1.97 3.56 -1.41
N SER A 29 -1.55 4.81 -1.61
CA SER A 29 -0.17 5.23 -1.37
C SER A 29 0.18 5.37 0.11
N THR A 30 -0.81 5.40 1.00
CA THR A 30 -0.59 5.62 2.44
C THR A 30 -0.46 4.27 3.15
N ASP A 31 0.62 4.06 3.92
CA ASP A 31 0.96 2.81 4.63
C ASP A 31 -0.21 2.20 5.44
N ARG A 32 -1.10 3.02 6.02
CA ARG A 32 -2.29 2.55 6.77
C ARG A 32 -3.51 2.20 5.92
N PHE A 33 -3.68 2.80 4.74
CA PHE A 33 -4.89 2.67 3.91
C PHE A 33 -4.63 1.90 2.60
N ASN A 34 -3.37 1.48 2.38
CA ASN A 34 -2.97 0.58 1.30
C ASN A 34 -3.52 -0.82 1.54
N TRP A 35 -4.75 -1.06 1.08
CA TRP A 35 -5.39 -2.36 1.22
C TRP A 35 -4.73 -3.45 0.36
N ILE A 36 -3.84 -3.10 -0.56
CA ILE A 36 -3.16 -4.04 -1.47
C ILE A 36 -1.91 -4.66 -0.83
N GLU A 37 -1.14 -3.88 -0.06
CA GLU A 37 -0.03 -4.42 0.75
C GLU A 37 -0.55 -5.16 2.01
N GLY A 38 -1.84 -5.03 2.32
CA GLY A 38 -2.41 -5.41 3.61
C GLY A 38 -1.71 -4.69 4.76
N PRO A 39 -1.95 -5.05 6.03
CA PRO A 39 -1.00 -4.75 7.07
C PRO A 39 0.30 -5.48 6.73
N SER A 40 1.14 -4.85 5.92
CA SER A 40 2.53 -4.71 6.28
C SER A 40 2.47 -4.22 7.74
N LYS A 41 2.48 -5.11 8.75
CA LYS A 41 3.69 -5.86 9.00
C LYS A 41 4.80 -5.05 8.33
N LYS A 42 5.28 -4.05 9.06
CA LYS A 42 6.63 -4.21 9.58
C LYS A 42 6.81 -5.68 9.98
N ALA A 43 6.88 -6.59 9.00
CA ALA A 43 7.78 -7.70 9.01
C ALA A 43 9.04 -6.92 9.34
N GLN A 44 9.47 -6.98 10.60
CA GLN A 44 10.45 -7.98 10.90
C GLN A 44 11.27 -8.12 9.63
N VAL A 45 12.16 -7.14 9.42
CA VAL A 45 13.50 -7.47 8.97
C VAL A 45 13.80 -8.72 9.76
N SER A 46 13.56 -9.85 9.10
CA SER A 46 13.70 -11.15 9.66
C SER A 46 15.20 -11.29 9.70
N ALA A 47 15.79 -10.72 10.75
CA ALA A 47 17.09 -11.08 11.26
C ALA A 47 16.99 -12.50 11.86
N SER A 48 16.31 -13.41 11.17
CA SER A 48 16.44 -14.84 11.31
C SER A 48 17.52 -15.27 10.33
N SER A 49 18.75 -14.82 10.58
CA SER A 49 19.99 -15.42 10.08
C SER A 49 21.21 -14.82 10.78
N SER A 50 21.20 -14.75 12.11
CA SER A 50 22.43 -15.03 12.86
C SER A 50 22.13 -16.21 13.76
N LEU A 51 22.62 -17.36 13.34
CA LEU A 51 22.45 -18.67 13.94
C LEU A 51 22.67 -18.63 15.47
N PRO A 52 21.97 -19.47 16.26
CA PRO A 52 22.40 -19.73 17.62
C PRO A 52 23.77 -20.40 17.53
N ALA A 53 24.82 -19.66 17.91
CA ALA A 53 26.16 -20.21 17.97
C ALA A 53 26.16 -21.43 18.91
N PRO A 54 26.73 -22.55 18.46
CA PRO A 54 26.54 -23.86 19.06
C PRO A 54 27.01 -23.90 20.52
N VAL A 55 26.23 -24.61 21.33
CA VAL A 55 26.55 -25.17 22.65
C VAL A 55 28.06 -25.17 22.97
N ALA A 56 28.54 -24.06 23.54
CA ALA A 56 29.88 -23.96 24.08
C ALA A 56 29.89 -24.65 25.44
N LEU A 57 30.08 -25.98 25.41
CA LEU A 57 30.95 -26.77 26.27
C LEU A 57 31.50 -26.06 27.55
N ARG A 58 30.61 -25.60 28.45
CA ARG A 58 30.95 -24.87 29.70
C ARG A 58 30.30 -25.45 30.95
N GLN A 59 29.91 -26.72 30.91
CA GLN A 59 29.37 -27.45 32.06
C GLN A 59 30.12 -28.78 32.30
N MET A 60 31.33 -28.94 31.78
CA MET A 60 32.11 -30.19 31.91
C MET A 60 33.58 -29.98 32.32
N GLN A 61 33.89 -28.94 33.10
CA GLN A 61 35.11 -28.88 33.93
C GLN A 61 34.99 -27.87 35.07
#